data_AF-A0A7V8A9L8-F1
#
_entry.id   AF-A0A7V8A9L8-F1
#
_cell.length_a   1.000
_cell.length_b   1.000
_cell.length_c   1.000
_cell.angle_alpha   90.00
_cell.angle_beta   90.00
_cell.angle_gamma   90.00
#
_symmetry.space_group_name_H-M   'P 1'
#
loop_
_entity.id
_entity.type
_entity.pdbx_description
1 polymer ?
#
loop_
_entity_poly.entity_id
_entity_poly.type
_entity_poly.pdbx_seq_one_letter_code
_entity_poly.pdbx_strand_id
1 'polypeptide(L)'
;MSRFFDNYIMVDWSASSKRNTGSDSIWIGVLRRDVRLQLRFESYNPPTRLLAYQQIHELLASFNKRGDKTLIGFDFCLGFPHGTAAALKLQGAPWQAMHAYLSKEIHDKPDNDNNRFQVAGNINFKISGGPFPFWSCPPKFVQKNLQPKKTIAHVEGGLPEHRLTEIAAKTASSIWKLYAPGSVGSQSLMGIPYVAKIQNLAVSI
;
A
#
# COMPACT_ATOMS: atom_id res chain seq x y z
N MET A 1 -20.53 17.39 19.70
CA MET A 1 -20.41 16.11 18.97
C MET A 1 -19.42 15.22 19.73
N SER A 2 -19.82 14.03 20.15
CA SER A 2 -18.89 13.02 20.65
C SER A 2 -18.00 12.56 19.50
N ARG A 3 -16.67 12.68 19.64
CA ARG A 3 -15.74 12.14 18.63
C ARG A 3 -15.64 10.63 18.78
N PHE A 4 -15.62 9.91 17.66
CA PHE A 4 -15.43 8.46 17.63
C PHE A 4 -13.97 8.03 17.86
N PHE A 5 -13.02 8.92 17.58
CA PHE A 5 -11.57 8.69 17.72
C PHE A 5 -10.91 9.84 18.47
N ASP A 6 -9.85 9.50 19.22
CA ASP A 6 -9.05 10.43 20.01
C ASP A 6 -7.87 10.98 19.20
N ASN A 7 -7.33 10.17 18.29
CA ASN A 7 -6.21 10.51 17.43
C ASN A 7 -6.49 10.13 15.97
N TYR A 8 -5.88 10.87 15.05
CA TYR A 8 -5.95 10.62 13.61
C TYR A 8 -4.54 10.61 13.03
N ILE A 9 -4.23 9.61 12.22
CA ILE A 9 -2.98 9.49 11.48
C ILE A 9 -3.33 9.34 9.99
N MET A 10 -2.81 10.20 9.14
CA MET A 10 -2.97 10.10 7.69
C MET A 10 -1.60 9.99 7.05
N VAL A 11 -1.41 8.98 6.21
CA VAL A 11 -0.12 8.64 5.62
C VAL A 11 -0.18 8.73 4.10
N ASP A 12 0.63 9.63 3.54
CA ASP A 12 0.97 9.68 2.12
C ASP A 12 2.19 8.80 1.89
N TRP A 13 2.06 7.76 1.06
CA TRP A 13 3.03 6.69 0.94
C TRP A 13 3.81 6.74 -0.37
N SER A 14 5.13 6.55 -0.30
CA SER A 14 5.97 6.52 -1.50
C SER A 14 6.47 5.11 -1.82
N ALA A 15 6.38 4.75 -3.10
CA ALA A 15 7.00 3.55 -3.66
C ALA A 15 8.42 3.80 -4.20
N SER A 16 9.03 4.95 -3.89
CA SER A 16 10.41 5.25 -4.30
C SER A 16 11.36 4.11 -3.93
N SER A 17 12.33 3.84 -4.80
CA SER A 17 13.36 2.80 -4.57
C SER A 17 14.64 3.37 -3.95
N LYS A 18 14.57 4.60 -3.47
CA LYS A 18 15.67 5.33 -2.84
C LYS A 18 15.13 6.10 -1.65
N ARG A 19 16.02 6.45 -0.72
CA ARG A 19 15.72 7.39 0.36
C ARG A 19 15.33 8.75 -0.23
N ASN A 20 14.28 9.37 0.27
CA ASN A 20 13.84 10.69 -0.18
C ASN A 20 13.04 11.43 0.90
N THR A 21 13.14 12.75 0.91
CA THR A 21 12.31 13.68 1.72
C THR A 21 11.76 14.78 0.81
N GLY A 22 10.82 15.58 1.31
CA GLY A 22 10.17 16.64 0.54
C GLY A 22 9.07 16.11 -0.37
N SER A 23 8.94 16.71 -1.56
CA SER A 23 7.95 16.30 -2.55
C SER A 23 8.16 14.84 -2.98
N ASP A 24 7.06 14.15 -3.32
CA ASP A 24 7.07 12.77 -3.82
C ASP A 24 7.73 11.74 -2.86
N SER A 25 7.63 12.00 -1.56
CA SER A 25 8.14 11.15 -0.47
C SER A 25 7.06 10.82 0.55
N ILE A 26 7.41 10.12 1.64
CA ILE A 26 6.44 9.67 2.63
C ILE A 26 6.12 10.81 3.59
N TRP A 27 4.84 11.13 3.77
CA TRP A 27 4.39 12.08 4.80
C TRP A 27 3.43 11.41 5.77
N ILE A 28 3.58 11.73 7.06
CA ILE A 28 2.69 11.27 8.12
C ILE A 28 2.14 12.51 8.82
N GLY A 29 0.86 12.78 8.64
CA GLY A 29 0.13 13.79 9.40
C GLY A 29 -0.53 13.16 10.63
N VAL A 30 -0.36 13.79 11.79
CA VAL A 30 -0.90 13.32 13.07
C VAL A 30 -1.71 14.43 13.70
N LEU A 31 -2.97 14.17 14.01
CA LEU A 31 -3.83 15.02 14.81
C LEU A 31 -4.11 14.31 16.13
N ARG A 32 -3.56 14.83 17.23
CA ARG A 32 -3.65 14.22 18.57
C ARG A 32 -3.94 15.26 19.65
N ARG A 33 -4.40 14.81 20.82
CA ARG A 33 -4.56 15.69 21.99
C ARG A 33 -3.21 15.94 22.66
N ASP A 34 -2.94 17.20 23.00
CA ASP A 34 -1.84 17.57 23.88
C ASP A 34 -2.21 17.39 25.36
N VAL A 35 -1.28 17.74 26.26
CA VAL A 35 -1.48 17.64 27.72
C VAL A 35 -2.61 18.53 28.25
N ARG A 36 -3.07 19.52 27.48
CA ARG A 36 -4.21 20.39 27.78
C ARG A 36 -5.49 19.93 27.09
N LEU A 37 -5.50 18.71 26.54
CA LEU A 37 -6.60 18.10 25.79
C LEU A 37 -6.97 18.86 24.51
N GLN A 38 -6.09 19.74 24.02
CA GLN A 38 -6.29 20.46 22.77
C GLN A 38 -5.75 19.65 21.60
N LEU A 39 -6.46 19.67 20.47
CA LEU A 39 -5.95 19.02 19.25
C LEU A 39 -4.76 19.82 18.69
N ARG A 40 -3.66 19.11 18.48
CA ARG A 40 -2.45 19.62 17.83
C ARG A 40 -2.14 18.76 16.62
N PHE A 41 -1.80 19.44 15.53
CA PHE A 41 -1.32 18.82 14.31
C PHE A 41 0.20 18.80 14.33
N GLU A 42 0.76 17.65 13.95
CA GLU A 42 2.18 17.44 13.72
C GLU A 42 2.35 16.67 12.42
N SER A 43 3.49 16.87 11.73
CA SER A 43 3.82 16.16 10.51
C SER A 43 5.23 15.62 10.55
N TYR A 44 5.41 14.41 10.01
CA TYR A 44 6.70 13.74 9.90
C TYR A 44 6.96 13.39 8.43
N ASN A 45 8.21 13.54 7.99
CA ASN A 45 8.65 13.21 6.64
C ASN A 45 9.84 12.24 6.67
N PRO A 46 9.61 10.97 7.09
CA PRO A 46 10.65 9.97 7.21
C PRO A 46 11.24 9.61 5.83
N PRO A 47 12.57 9.46 5.70
CA PRO A 47 13.20 9.24 4.41
C PRO A 47 12.96 7.83 3.83
N THR A 48 12.47 6.88 4.63
CA THR A 48 12.27 5.48 4.24
C THR A 48 10.99 4.88 4.80
N ARG A 49 10.48 3.84 4.14
CA ARG A 49 9.28 3.11 4.60
C ARG A 49 9.50 2.42 5.94
N LEU A 50 10.71 1.95 6.21
CA LEU A 50 11.06 1.38 7.51
C LEU A 50 10.99 2.43 8.63
N LEU A 51 11.55 3.63 8.41
CA LEU A 51 11.49 4.71 9.40
C LEU A 51 10.06 5.23 9.56
N ALA A 52 9.28 5.27 8.48
CA ALA A 52 7.86 5.62 8.55
C ALA A 52 7.07 4.62 9.41
N TYR A 53 7.31 3.33 9.23
CA TYR A 53 6.73 2.29 10.05
C TYR A 53 7.13 2.41 11.52
N GLN A 54 8.40 2.65 11.83
CA GLN A 54 8.88 2.86 13.20
C GLN A 54 8.20 4.07 13.84
N GLN A 55 8.10 5.19 13.11
CA GLN A 55 7.41 6.40 13.58
C GLN A 55 5.92 6.12 13.89
N ILE A 56 5.22 5.42 13.00
CA ILE A 56 3.81 5.03 13.19
C ILE A 56 3.67 4.08 14.37
N HIS A 57 4.56 3.09 14.49
CA HIS A 57 4.59 2.13 15.59
C HIS A 57 4.71 2.84 16.94
N GLU A 58 5.67 3.75 17.08
CA GLU A 58 5.88 4.52 18.32
C GLU A 58 4.66 5.37 18.68
N LEU A 59 4.06 6.04 17.69
CA LEU A 59 2.83 6.82 17.88
C LEU A 59 1.68 5.94 18.38
N LEU A 60 1.40 4.83 17.68
CA LEU A 60 0.33 3.91 18.05
C LEU A 60 0.56 3.28 19.43
N ALA A 61 1.79 2.88 19.75
CA ALA A 61 2.14 2.36 21.07
C ALA A 61 1.90 3.41 22.17
N SER A 62 2.23 4.68 21.91
CA SER A 62 2.00 5.78 22.87
C SER A 62 0.52 6.07 23.10
N PHE A 63 -0.31 5.95 22.04
CA PHE A 63 -1.74 6.18 22.10
C PHE A 63 -2.45 5.01 22.80
N ASN A 64 -2.02 3.78 22.51
CA ASN A 64 -2.57 2.59 23.13
C ASN A 64 -2.34 2.54 24.64
N LYS A 65 -1.20 3.04 25.14
CA LYS A 65 -0.94 3.18 26.60
C LYS A 65 -1.99 4.03 27.33
N ARG A 66 -2.70 4.91 26.62
CA ARG A 66 -3.79 5.74 27.18
C ARG A 66 -5.19 5.15 26.95
N GLY A 67 -5.29 4.03 26.23
CA GLY A 67 -6.56 3.46 25.78
C GLY A 67 -7.24 4.27 24.67
N ASP A 68 -6.49 5.16 23.99
CA ASP A 68 -7.03 6.04 22.97
C ASP A 68 -7.43 5.27 21.70
N LYS A 69 -8.57 5.62 21.12
CA LYS A 69 -8.98 5.10 19.79
C LYS A 69 -8.31 5.93 18.70
N THR A 70 -7.54 5.29 17.83
CA THR A 70 -6.83 5.98 16.73
C THR A 70 -7.39 5.55 15.38
N LEU A 71 -7.77 6.52 14.56
CA LEU A 71 -8.03 6.29 13.13
C LEU A 71 -6.73 6.46 12.35
N ILE A 72 -6.32 5.45 11.59
CA ILE A 72 -5.19 5.52 10.66
C ILE A 72 -5.66 5.29 9.23
N GLY A 73 -5.22 6.15 8.31
CA GLY A 73 -5.50 6.07 6.88
C GLY A 73 -4.23 6.11 6.04
N PHE A 74 -4.28 5.45 4.88
CA PHE A 74 -3.22 5.43 3.88
C PHE A 74 -3.80 5.85 2.53
N ASP A 75 -3.02 6.51 1.69
CA ASP A 75 -3.42 7.03 0.38
C ASP A 75 -3.42 5.98 -0.75
N PHE A 76 -2.94 4.76 -0.48
CA PHE A 76 -2.92 3.66 -1.44
C PHE A 76 -4.07 2.66 -1.28
N CYS A 77 -4.22 1.77 -2.26
CA CYS A 77 -5.24 0.73 -2.26
C CYS A 77 -4.92 -0.36 -1.23
N LEU A 78 -5.80 -0.56 -0.23
CA LEU A 78 -5.66 -1.65 0.75
C LEU A 78 -6.02 -3.06 0.22
N GLY A 79 -6.34 -3.19 -1.07
CA GLY A 79 -6.76 -4.46 -1.66
C GLY A 79 -6.84 -4.36 -3.17
N PHE A 80 -7.15 -5.49 -3.81
CA PHE A 80 -7.16 -5.65 -5.27
C PHE A 80 -8.57 -5.89 -5.81
N PRO A 81 -8.80 -5.75 -7.13
CA PRO A 81 -10.07 -6.08 -7.76
C PRO A 81 -10.55 -7.48 -7.39
N HIS A 82 -11.88 -7.62 -7.31
CA HIS A 82 -12.52 -8.90 -7.02
C HIS A 82 -11.99 -10.00 -7.96
N GLY A 83 -11.79 -11.20 -7.42
CA GLY A 83 -11.23 -12.34 -8.16
C GLY A 83 -9.69 -12.45 -8.14
N THR A 84 -8.96 -11.42 -7.68
CA THR A 84 -7.47 -11.44 -7.70
C THR A 84 -6.89 -12.58 -6.86
N ALA A 85 -7.36 -12.76 -5.63
CA ALA A 85 -6.88 -13.83 -4.75
C ALA A 85 -7.18 -15.23 -5.32
N ALA A 86 -8.35 -15.40 -5.93
CA ALA A 86 -8.76 -16.64 -6.59
C ALA A 86 -7.89 -16.95 -7.82
N ALA A 87 -7.58 -15.94 -8.64
CA ALA A 87 -6.68 -16.07 -9.79
C ALA A 87 -5.26 -16.49 -9.37
N LEU A 88 -4.82 -16.09 -8.18
CA LEU A 88 -3.56 -16.54 -7.56
C LEU A 88 -3.67 -17.84 -6.77
N LYS A 89 -4.86 -18.46 -6.73
CA LYS A 89 -5.17 -19.69 -5.97
C LYS A 89 -4.84 -19.58 -4.47
N LEU A 90 -4.97 -18.37 -3.91
CA LEU A 90 -4.72 -18.13 -2.50
C LEU A 90 -5.90 -18.66 -1.65
N GLN A 91 -5.58 -19.14 -0.45
CA GLN A 91 -6.56 -19.70 0.48
C GLN A 91 -6.95 -18.69 1.57
N GLY A 92 -8.18 -18.79 2.06
CA GLY A 92 -8.72 -17.92 3.12
C GLY A 92 -9.46 -16.68 2.59
N ALA A 93 -9.73 -15.73 3.48
CA ALA A 93 -10.42 -14.49 3.11
C ALA A 93 -9.57 -13.70 2.09
N PRO A 94 -10.13 -13.27 0.94
CA PRO A 94 -9.34 -12.72 -0.16
C PRO A 94 -8.39 -11.58 0.21
N TRP A 95 -8.84 -10.64 1.04
CA TRP A 95 -8.01 -9.50 1.43
C TRP A 95 -6.84 -9.91 2.34
N GLN A 96 -7.08 -10.76 3.35
CA GLN A 96 -6.05 -11.27 4.25
C GLN A 96 -5.04 -12.13 3.50
N ALA A 97 -5.53 -12.99 2.61
CA ALA A 97 -4.69 -13.86 1.79
C ALA A 97 -3.75 -13.06 0.88
N MET A 98 -4.25 -11.98 0.27
CA MET A 98 -3.41 -11.05 -0.51
C MET A 98 -2.38 -10.33 0.36
N HIS A 99 -2.77 -9.85 1.55
CA HIS A 99 -1.85 -9.18 2.49
C HIS A 99 -0.73 -10.12 2.93
N ALA A 100 -1.06 -11.36 3.29
CA ALA A 100 -0.10 -12.39 3.66
C ALA A 100 0.83 -12.75 2.49
N TYR A 101 0.27 -12.93 1.29
CA TYR A 101 1.05 -13.21 0.08
C TYR A 101 2.05 -12.09 -0.22
N LEU A 102 1.60 -10.83 -0.24
CA LEU A 102 2.50 -9.69 -0.49
C LEU A 102 3.54 -9.52 0.61
N SER A 103 3.16 -9.73 1.88
CA SER A 103 4.11 -9.65 3.00
C SER A 103 5.22 -10.69 2.92
N LYS A 104 4.95 -11.84 2.29
CA LYS A 104 5.94 -12.89 2.05
C LYS A 104 6.84 -12.60 0.84
N GLU A 105 6.26 -12.12 -0.26
CA GLU A 105 6.98 -12.01 -1.53
C GLU A 105 7.74 -10.67 -1.67
N ILE A 106 7.22 -9.59 -1.09
CA ILE A 106 7.84 -8.27 -1.16
C ILE A 106 8.98 -8.18 -0.14
N HIS A 107 10.16 -7.88 -0.67
CA HIS A 107 11.35 -7.56 0.09
C HIS A 107 11.64 -6.08 -0.06
N ASP A 108 11.62 -5.36 1.05
CA ASP A 108 11.89 -3.93 1.13
C ASP A 108 13.04 -3.68 2.11
N LYS A 109 14.14 -3.15 1.58
CA LYS A 109 15.36 -2.93 2.36
C LYS A 109 15.29 -1.62 3.14
N PRO A 110 16.13 -1.45 4.19
CA PRO A 110 16.16 -0.22 5.00
C PRO A 110 16.44 1.07 4.21
N ASP A 111 16.99 0.99 2.99
CA ASP A 111 17.29 2.11 2.09
C ASP A 111 16.24 2.34 0.98
N ASN A 112 15.08 1.68 1.08
CA ASN A 112 13.99 1.62 0.11
C ASN A 112 14.27 0.79 -1.16
N ASP A 113 15.43 0.14 -1.32
CA ASP A 113 15.62 -0.82 -2.42
C ASP A 113 14.65 -1.99 -2.25
N ASN A 114 13.98 -2.39 -3.34
CA ASN A 114 12.88 -3.35 -3.27
C ASN A 114 12.66 -4.13 -4.56
N ASN A 115 11.96 -5.26 -4.44
CA ASN A 115 11.71 -6.21 -5.52
C ASN A 115 10.32 -6.08 -6.17
N ARG A 116 9.59 -4.96 -6.01
CA ARG A 116 8.16 -4.88 -6.39
C ARG A 116 7.86 -5.23 -7.84
N PHE A 117 8.73 -4.83 -8.78
CA PHE A 117 8.55 -5.13 -10.20
C PHE A 117 8.78 -6.63 -10.51
N GLN A 118 9.69 -7.29 -9.79
CA GLN A 118 9.86 -8.74 -9.88
C GLN A 118 8.61 -9.46 -9.37
N VAL A 119 8.10 -9.05 -8.20
CA VAL A 119 6.87 -9.63 -7.62
C VAL A 119 5.67 -9.43 -8.55
N ALA A 120 5.53 -8.25 -9.14
CA ALA A 120 4.48 -7.98 -10.12
C ALA A 120 4.56 -8.88 -11.35
N GLY A 121 5.76 -9.08 -11.92
CA GLY A 121 5.95 -10.02 -13.04
C GLY A 121 5.65 -11.47 -12.67
N ASN A 122 5.98 -11.87 -11.44
CA ASN A 122 5.63 -13.20 -10.93
C ASN A 122 4.12 -13.38 -10.73
N ILE A 123 3.43 -12.35 -10.21
CA ILE A 123 1.97 -12.35 -10.12
C ILE A 123 1.35 -12.47 -11.51
N ASN A 124 1.85 -11.69 -12.46
CA ASN A 124 1.38 -11.73 -13.84
C ASN A 124 1.52 -13.12 -14.48
N PHE A 125 2.69 -13.73 -14.32
CA PHE A 125 2.93 -15.11 -14.76
C PHE A 125 1.95 -16.09 -14.13
N LYS A 126 1.71 -16.01 -12.82
CA LYS A 126 0.78 -16.90 -12.11
C LYS A 126 -0.67 -16.73 -12.56
N ILE A 127 -1.08 -15.50 -12.91
CA ILE A 127 -2.45 -15.19 -13.31
C ILE A 127 -2.71 -15.53 -14.78
N SER A 128 -1.80 -15.18 -15.69
CA SER A 128 -2.05 -15.24 -17.14
C SER A 128 -0.97 -15.93 -17.97
N GLY A 129 0.18 -16.26 -17.37
CA GLY A 129 1.36 -16.73 -18.10
C GLY A 129 2.02 -15.66 -18.99
N GLY A 130 1.59 -14.40 -18.89
CA GLY A 130 2.06 -13.28 -19.71
C GLY A 130 2.01 -11.94 -18.97
N PRO A 131 2.13 -10.79 -19.67
CA PRO A 131 2.22 -9.46 -19.05
C PRO A 131 0.85 -8.89 -18.63
N PHE A 132 0.11 -9.64 -17.82
CA PHE A 132 -1.20 -9.25 -17.28
C PHE A 132 -1.38 -9.82 -15.87
N PRO A 133 -1.93 -9.06 -14.90
CA PRO A 133 -2.58 -7.75 -15.07
C PRO A 133 -1.66 -6.52 -14.90
N PHE A 134 -0.56 -6.62 -14.15
CA PHE A 134 0.32 -5.48 -13.89
C PHE A 134 1.05 -5.01 -15.14
N TRP A 135 1.29 -3.71 -15.22
CA TRP A 135 2.02 -3.08 -16.31
C TRP A 135 2.72 -1.80 -15.83
N SER A 136 3.50 -1.20 -16.73
CA SER A 136 4.33 -0.02 -16.49
C SER A 136 5.50 -0.29 -15.55
N CYS A 137 6.68 -0.45 -16.14
CA CYS A 137 7.94 -0.58 -15.42
C CYS A 137 9.03 0.22 -16.17
N PRO A 138 10.10 0.66 -15.48
CA PRO A 138 11.24 1.30 -16.14
C PRO A 138 12.02 0.26 -16.97
N PRO A 139 12.84 0.69 -17.96
CA PRO A 139 13.51 -0.21 -18.91
C PRO A 139 14.28 -1.37 -18.28
N LYS A 140 14.92 -1.13 -17.12
CA LYS A 140 15.70 -2.15 -16.41
C LYS A 140 14.88 -3.30 -15.81
N PHE A 141 13.56 -3.17 -15.72
CA PHE A 141 12.66 -4.19 -15.16
C PHE A 141 11.73 -4.80 -16.20
N VAL A 142 11.95 -4.52 -17.49
CA VAL A 142 11.19 -5.15 -18.58
C VAL A 142 11.50 -6.64 -18.61
N GLN A 143 10.45 -7.46 -18.66
CA GLN A 143 10.53 -8.91 -18.72
C GLN A 143 9.32 -9.46 -19.49
N LYS A 144 9.35 -10.73 -19.89
CA LYS A 144 8.25 -11.38 -20.63
C LYS A 144 6.88 -11.12 -19.99
N ASN A 145 6.83 -11.15 -18.65
CA ASN A 145 5.60 -11.03 -17.87
C ASN A 145 5.36 -9.63 -17.27
N LEU A 146 6.14 -8.60 -17.63
CA LEU A 146 5.91 -7.23 -17.20
C LEU A 146 6.47 -6.25 -18.22
N GLN A 147 5.57 -5.48 -18.83
CA GLN A 147 5.88 -4.61 -19.96
C GLN A 147 5.75 -3.13 -19.56
N PRO A 148 6.47 -2.21 -20.25
CA PRO A 148 6.46 -0.79 -19.92
C PRO A 148 5.12 -0.11 -20.23
N LYS A 149 4.30 -0.71 -21.10
CA LYS A 149 2.95 -0.27 -21.44
C LYS A 149 1.96 -1.40 -21.18
N LYS A 150 0.69 -1.06 -21.02
CA LYS A 150 -0.41 -2.03 -21.01
C LYS A 150 -0.52 -2.64 -22.41
N THR A 151 -0.33 -3.96 -22.51
CA THR A 151 -0.38 -4.70 -23.79
C THR A 151 -1.60 -5.60 -23.92
N ILE A 152 -2.27 -5.90 -22.81
CA ILE A 152 -3.44 -6.78 -22.74
C ILE A 152 -4.59 -6.00 -22.10
N ALA A 153 -5.76 -6.02 -22.75
CA ALA A 153 -6.97 -5.38 -22.25
C ALA A 153 -7.66 -6.26 -21.19
N HIS A 154 -8.37 -5.64 -20.26
CA HIS A 154 -9.30 -6.35 -19.39
C HIS A 154 -10.57 -6.66 -20.20
N VAL A 155 -11.06 -7.90 -20.10
CA VAL A 155 -12.25 -8.37 -20.81
C VAL A 155 -13.39 -8.65 -19.83
N GLU A 156 -14.62 -8.61 -20.32
CA GLU A 156 -15.80 -9.00 -19.54
C GLU A 156 -15.65 -10.46 -19.04
N GLY A 157 -16.04 -10.70 -17.79
CA GLY A 157 -15.84 -11.99 -17.11
C GLY A 157 -14.39 -12.30 -16.72
N GLY A 158 -13.41 -11.48 -17.14
CA GLY A 158 -12.02 -11.56 -16.72
C GLY A 158 -11.72 -10.84 -15.41
N LEU A 159 -10.44 -10.79 -15.05
CA LEU A 159 -10.00 -10.03 -13.88
C LEU A 159 -10.25 -8.53 -14.11
N PRO A 160 -10.99 -7.81 -13.23
CA PRO A 160 -11.34 -6.42 -13.48
C PRO A 160 -10.14 -5.47 -13.42
N GLU A 161 -10.22 -4.37 -14.16
CA GLU A 161 -9.19 -3.31 -14.13
C GLU A 161 -9.24 -2.46 -12.85
N HIS A 162 -10.44 -2.31 -12.30
CA HIS A 162 -10.78 -1.38 -11.24
C HIS A 162 -11.50 -2.10 -10.12
N ARG A 163 -11.31 -1.67 -8.88
CA ARG A 163 -12.16 -2.07 -7.76
C ARG A 163 -13.46 -1.27 -7.81
N LEU A 164 -14.45 -1.70 -7.03
CA LEU A 164 -15.71 -0.97 -6.88
C LEU A 164 -15.50 0.49 -6.45
N THR A 165 -14.47 0.76 -5.63
CA THR A 165 -14.09 2.12 -5.20
C THR A 165 -13.64 3.00 -6.37
N GLU A 166 -12.84 2.47 -7.29
CA GLU A 166 -12.39 3.24 -8.47
C GLU A 166 -13.53 3.46 -9.45
N ILE A 167 -14.42 2.47 -9.63
CA ILE A 167 -15.62 2.60 -10.46
C ILE A 167 -16.52 3.73 -9.91
N ALA A 168 -16.71 3.80 -8.59
CA ALA A 168 -17.47 4.86 -7.95
C ALA A 168 -16.79 6.24 -8.09
N ALA A 169 -15.46 6.30 -7.93
CA ALA A 169 -14.69 7.55 -8.00
C ALA A 169 -14.50 8.10 -9.43
N LYS A 170 -14.58 7.25 -10.46
CA LYS A 170 -14.48 7.57 -11.91
C LYS A 170 -13.14 8.14 -12.42
N THR A 171 -12.29 8.67 -11.55
CA THR A 171 -11.04 9.38 -11.95
C THR A 171 -9.76 8.64 -11.57
N ALA A 172 -9.87 7.53 -10.86
CA ALA A 172 -8.72 6.86 -10.27
C ALA A 172 -7.92 6.04 -11.31
N SER A 173 -6.59 6.11 -11.22
CA SER A 173 -5.70 5.24 -11.99
C SER A 173 -5.86 3.78 -11.55
N SER A 174 -5.68 2.85 -12.50
CA SER A 174 -5.71 1.43 -12.18
C SER A 174 -4.59 1.04 -11.21
N ILE A 175 -4.92 0.23 -10.21
CA ILE A 175 -3.97 -0.41 -9.29
C ILE A 175 -2.98 -1.33 -10.03
N TRP A 176 -3.25 -1.70 -11.28
CA TRP A 176 -2.35 -2.51 -12.09
C TRP A 176 -1.18 -1.71 -12.67
N LYS A 177 -1.20 -0.37 -12.60
CA LYS A 177 -0.12 0.52 -13.08
C LYS A 177 0.95 0.72 -12.01
N LEU A 178 2.21 0.38 -12.34
CA LEU A 178 3.31 0.37 -11.37
C LEU A 178 4.35 1.47 -11.53
N TYR A 179 4.35 2.22 -12.63
CA TYR A 179 5.37 3.25 -12.88
C TYR A 179 4.78 4.49 -13.55
N ALA A 180 5.53 5.59 -13.52
CA ALA A 180 5.12 6.94 -13.94
C ALA A 180 4.02 7.55 -13.02
N PRO A 181 3.62 8.82 -13.23
CA PRO A 181 2.58 9.46 -12.43
C PRO A 181 1.28 8.64 -12.35
N GLY A 182 0.67 8.59 -11.17
CA GLY A 182 -0.53 7.79 -10.91
C GLY A 182 -0.26 6.29 -10.72
N SER A 183 0.93 5.91 -10.27
CA SER A 183 1.33 4.50 -10.04
C SER A 183 0.92 3.98 -8.66
N VAL A 184 -0.38 4.10 -8.32
CA VAL A 184 -0.94 3.64 -7.04
C VAL A 184 -0.73 2.14 -6.80
N GLY A 185 -0.58 1.35 -7.87
CA GLY A 185 -0.20 -0.06 -7.77
C GLY A 185 1.13 -0.28 -7.06
N SER A 186 2.13 0.52 -7.38
CA SER A 186 3.44 0.46 -6.72
C SER A 186 3.35 0.89 -5.26
N GLN A 187 2.58 1.93 -4.94
CA GLN A 187 2.34 2.33 -3.55
C GLN A 187 1.65 1.20 -2.77
N SER A 188 0.65 0.55 -3.37
CA SER A 188 -0.10 -0.55 -2.75
C SER A 188 0.77 -1.80 -2.52
N LEU A 189 1.57 -2.20 -3.50
CA LEU A 189 2.52 -3.33 -3.35
C LEU A 189 3.53 -3.09 -2.23
N MET A 190 3.98 -1.84 -2.06
CA MET A 190 4.95 -1.47 -1.03
C MET A 190 4.31 -1.15 0.33
N GLY A 191 3.04 -0.75 0.36
CA GLY A 191 2.35 -0.31 1.58
C GLY A 191 1.62 -1.41 2.31
N ILE A 192 0.96 -2.33 1.58
CA ILE A 192 0.20 -3.44 2.17
C ILE A 192 1.03 -4.29 3.16
N PRO A 193 2.29 -4.66 2.87
CA PRO A 193 3.12 -5.39 3.84
C PRO A 193 3.33 -4.65 5.17
N TYR A 194 3.37 -3.32 5.15
CA TYR A 194 3.50 -2.51 6.36
C TYR A 194 2.17 -2.38 7.11
N VAL A 195 1.04 -2.31 6.40
CA VAL A 195 -0.29 -2.39 7.02
C VAL A 195 -0.45 -3.72 7.74
N ALA A 196 -0.04 -4.83 7.12
CA ALA A 196 -0.08 -6.15 7.76
C ALA A 196 0.79 -6.20 9.03
N LYS A 197 1.99 -5.60 9.00
CA LYS A 197 2.82 -5.45 10.21
C LYS A 197 2.10 -4.66 11.31
N ILE A 198 1.47 -3.54 10.95
CA ILE A 198 0.73 -2.69 11.90
C ILE A 198 -0.47 -3.45 12.51
N GLN A 199 -1.22 -4.21 11.69
CA GLN A 199 -2.36 -5.00 12.16
C GLN A 199 -1.93 -6.10 13.15
N ASN A 200 -0.81 -6.78 12.89
CA ASN A 200 -0.31 -7.82 13.80
C ASN A 200 0.14 -7.25 15.16
N LEU A 201 0.53 -5.97 15.24
CA LEU A 201 0.81 -5.30 16.51
C LEU A 201 -0.46 -5.12 17.34
N ALA A 202 -1.56 -4.70 16.70
CA ALA A 202 -2.84 -4.45 17.38
C ALA A 202 -3.47 -5.73 17.97
N VAL A 203 -3.00 -6.91 17.56
CA VAL A 203 -3.41 -8.21 18.11
C VAL A 203 -2.49 -8.66 19.26
N SER A 204 -1.30 -8.07 19.38
CA SER A 204 -0.27 -8.46 20.35
C SER A 204 -0.17 -7.52 21.56
N ILE A 205 -1.00 -6.48 21.64
CA ILE A 205 -1.11 -5.52 22.74
C ILE A 205 -2.53 -5.58 23.28
#